data_AF-A0A969L548-F1
#
_entry.id   AF-A0A969L548-F1
#
_cell.length_a   1.000
_cell.length_b   1.000
_cell.length_c   1.000
_cell.angle_alpha   90.00
_cell.angle_beta   90.00
_cell.angle_gamma   90.00
#
_symmetry.space_group_name_H-M   'P 1'
#
loop_
_entity.id
_entity.type
_entity.pdbx_description
1 polymer ?
#
loop_
_entity_poly.entity_id
_entity_poly.type
_entity_poly.pdbx_seq_one_letter_code
_entity_poly.pdbx_strand_id
1 'polypeptide(L)'
;MFIDEVGKFITKSNDYFYPAAAPIIYGVFLLTVLLYFEIRRRGESSPRARFYAVLNQLPVVVDQNITPEELAELTANLQPITGQKDNPTLAHLSANIAEFLNTEHLNVIQKTPSWRERLWEKFRIFWKKHVTRGRHRLLLVLGLGLPELLSLLELALLLLITLYPTQVAQAWVQAIFTSGELDSLNDLLWLAIRFWLDGLSGLLAIAGAVLLLLGQERRGVSLGVMALVLSLTVNNLLTFYQDQFQALTYTLVQGAVLLLAVTYRRWYLLET
;
A
#
# COMPACT_ATOMS: atom_id res chain seq x y z
N MET A 1 5.13 -15.20 -18.86
CA MET A 1 4.96 -16.66 -18.87
C MET A 1 3.82 -17.14 -17.96
N PHE A 2 3.58 -16.52 -16.78
CA PHE A 2 2.48 -16.94 -15.88
C PHE A 2 1.07 -16.46 -16.29
N ILE A 3 0.95 -15.34 -17.00
CA ILE A 3 -0.33 -14.80 -17.52
C ILE A 3 -0.95 -15.77 -18.57
N ASP A 4 -0.10 -16.49 -19.30
CA ASP A 4 -0.45 -17.39 -20.41
C ASP A 4 -1.19 -18.67 -19.95
N GLU A 5 -0.94 -19.14 -18.73
CA GLU A 5 -1.53 -20.38 -18.23
C GLU A 5 -2.94 -20.18 -17.66
N VAL A 6 -3.27 -18.98 -17.16
CA VAL A 6 -4.57 -18.73 -16.51
C VAL A 6 -5.72 -18.75 -17.53
N GLY A 7 -5.55 -18.14 -18.70
CA GLY A 7 -6.54 -18.19 -19.78
C GLY A 7 -6.82 -19.62 -20.27
N LYS A 8 -5.75 -20.44 -20.30
CA LYS A 8 -5.78 -21.87 -20.64
C LYS A 8 -6.55 -22.74 -19.63
N PHE A 9 -6.49 -22.43 -18.34
CA PHE A 9 -7.23 -23.19 -17.31
C PHE A 9 -8.70 -22.79 -17.20
N ILE A 10 -9.06 -21.56 -17.58
CA ILE A 10 -10.43 -21.03 -17.44
C ILE A 10 -11.27 -21.33 -18.69
N THR A 11 -10.69 -21.35 -19.88
CA THR A 11 -11.42 -21.52 -21.14
C THR A 11 -11.24 -22.91 -21.74
N LYS A 12 -12.34 -23.56 -22.15
CA LYS A 12 -12.28 -24.84 -22.89
C LYS A 12 -11.56 -24.73 -24.24
N SER A 13 -11.43 -23.51 -24.77
CA SER A 13 -10.82 -23.20 -26.07
C SER A 13 -9.35 -22.78 -26.00
N ASN A 14 -8.71 -22.82 -24.82
CA ASN A 14 -7.29 -22.45 -24.67
C ASN A 14 -7.00 -21.00 -25.10
N ASP A 15 -7.90 -20.08 -24.72
CA ASP A 15 -7.80 -18.66 -25.04
C ASP A 15 -6.84 -17.94 -24.08
N TYR A 16 -5.67 -17.61 -24.61
CA TYR A 16 -4.57 -16.96 -23.92
C TYR A 16 -4.89 -15.52 -23.48
N PHE A 17 -5.87 -14.87 -24.09
CA PHE A 17 -6.24 -13.47 -23.84
C PHE A 17 -7.64 -13.32 -23.28
N TYR A 18 -8.09 -14.25 -22.44
CA TYR A 18 -9.37 -14.14 -21.75
C TYR A 18 -9.40 -12.84 -20.89
N PRO A 19 -10.30 -11.88 -21.17
CA PRO A 19 -10.27 -10.55 -20.54
C PRO A 19 -10.31 -10.58 -19.02
N ALA A 20 -11.02 -11.55 -18.43
CA ALA A 20 -11.10 -11.69 -16.98
C ALA A 20 -9.87 -12.34 -16.33
N ALA A 21 -8.90 -12.87 -17.09
CA ALA A 21 -7.69 -13.46 -16.51
C ALA A 21 -6.84 -12.42 -15.76
N ALA A 22 -6.64 -11.22 -16.34
CA ALA A 22 -5.87 -10.15 -15.72
C ALA A 22 -6.46 -9.65 -14.38
N PRO A 23 -7.77 -9.33 -14.26
CA PRO A 23 -8.34 -8.93 -12.99
C PRO A 23 -8.33 -10.06 -11.96
N ILE A 24 -8.49 -11.33 -12.35
CA ILE A 24 -8.36 -12.46 -11.41
C ILE A 24 -6.94 -12.52 -10.84
N ILE A 25 -5.91 -12.44 -11.68
CA ILE A 25 -4.51 -12.44 -11.24
C ILE A 25 -4.26 -11.27 -10.30
N TYR A 26 -4.71 -10.08 -10.67
CA TYR A 26 -4.58 -8.87 -9.85
C TYR A 26 -5.28 -9.03 -8.49
N GLY A 27 -6.52 -9.52 -8.48
CA GLY A 27 -7.31 -9.74 -7.27
C GLY A 27 -6.68 -10.77 -6.33
N VAL A 28 -6.18 -11.89 -6.85
CA VAL A 28 -5.48 -12.92 -6.04
C VAL A 28 -4.17 -12.37 -5.48
N PHE A 29 -3.39 -11.63 -6.28
CA PHE A 29 -2.18 -10.97 -5.83
C PHE A 29 -2.48 -9.97 -4.71
N LEU A 30 -3.46 -9.10 -4.91
CA LEU A 30 -3.91 -8.12 -3.94
C LEU A 30 -4.39 -8.78 -2.64
N LEU A 31 -5.21 -9.83 -2.72
CA LEU A 31 -5.69 -10.57 -1.56
C LEU A 31 -4.52 -11.20 -0.80
N THR A 32 -3.53 -11.76 -1.51
CA THR A 32 -2.32 -12.31 -0.89
C THR A 32 -1.53 -11.23 -0.14
N VAL A 33 -1.38 -10.04 -0.73
CA VAL A 33 -0.72 -8.89 -0.09
C VAL A 33 -1.50 -8.41 1.13
N LEU A 34 -2.82 -8.28 1.03
CA LEU A 34 -3.68 -7.89 2.14
C LEU A 34 -3.64 -8.92 3.27
N LEU A 35 -3.69 -10.21 2.94
CA LEU A 35 -3.58 -11.32 3.89
C LEU A 35 -2.21 -11.31 4.57
N TYR A 36 -1.13 -11.09 3.82
CA TYR A 36 0.21 -10.96 4.38
C TYR A 36 0.28 -9.82 5.40
N PHE A 37 -0.28 -8.65 5.07
CA PHE A 37 -0.33 -7.53 6.01
C PHE A 37 -1.21 -7.80 7.23
N GLU A 38 -2.37 -8.44 7.04
CA GLU A 38 -3.29 -8.78 8.12
C GLU A 38 -2.66 -9.80 9.09
N ILE A 39 -2.01 -10.84 8.57
CA ILE A 39 -1.29 -11.83 9.38
C ILE A 39 -0.13 -11.17 10.12
N ARG A 40 0.65 -10.33 9.43
CA ARG A 40 1.79 -9.63 10.05
C ARG A 40 1.33 -8.68 11.17
N ARG A 41 0.20 -8.00 11.00
CA ARG A 41 -0.37 -7.09 12.01
C ARG A 41 -0.89 -7.83 13.24
N ARG A 42 -1.35 -9.07 13.09
CA ARG A 42 -1.81 -9.94 14.19
C ARG A 42 -0.67 -10.63 14.94
N GLY A 43 0.59 -10.38 14.56
CA GLY A 43 1.79 -10.86 15.22
C GLY A 43 2.09 -10.27 16.60
N GLU A 44 1.14 -9.59 17.26
CA GLU A 44 1.25 -9.30 18.70
C GLU A 44 0.97 -10.59 19.48
N SER A 45 1.99 -11.45 19.42
CA SER A 45 2.15 -12.78 19.99
C SER A 45 1.49 -12.95 21.35
N SER A 46 0.73 -14.05 21.50
CA SER A 46 0.30 -14.56 22.80
C SER A 46 1.48 -14.62 23.79
N PRO A 47 1.24 -14.60 25.12
CA PRO A 47 2.32 -14.62 26.11
C PRO A 47 3.33 -15.76 25.90
N ARG A 48 2.85 -16.92 25.45
CA ARG A 48 3.69 -18.09 25.10
C ARG A 48 4.55 -17.84 23.85
N ALA A 49 3.98 -17.24 22.81
CA ALA A 49 4.74 -16.93 21.59
C ALA A 49 5.84 -15.88 21.85
N ARG A 50 5.58 -14.89 22.72
CA ARG A 50 6.62 -13.95 23.19
C ARG A 50 7.73 -14.67 23.96
N PHE A 51 7.36 -15.61 24.82
CA PHE A 51 8.34 -16.41 25.57
C PHE A 51 9.21 -17.29 24.66
N TYR A 52 8.62 -17.93 23.64
CA TYR A 52 9.39 -18.68 22.64
C TYR A 52 10.35 -17.80 21.84
N ALA A 53 9.95 -16.56 21.50
CA ALA A 53 10.83 -15.62 20.84
C ALA A 53 12.05 -15.28 21.70
N VAL A 54 11.86 -15.07 23.02
CA VAL A 54 12.95 -14.87 23.97
C VAL A 54 13.89 -16.08 24.00
N LEU A 55 13.35 -17.30 24.13
CA LEU A 55 14.16 -18.52 24.15
C LEU A 55 14.99 -18.71 22.87
N ASN A 56 14.44 -18.36 21.70
CA ASN A 56 15.17 -18.44 20.43
C ASN A 56 16.31 -17.43 20.32
N GLN A 57 16.26 -16.32 21.05
CA GLN A 57 17.30 -15.29 21.05
C GLN A 57 18.34 -15.47 22.18
N LEU A 58 18.04 -16.26 23.22
CA LEU A 58 18.99 -16.56 24.30
C LEU A 58 20.35 -17.12 23.85
N PRO A 59 20.45 -17.98 22.81
CA PRO A 59 21.76 -18.42 22.33
C PRO A 59 22.68 -17.26 21.95
N VAL A 60 22.14 -16.18 21.36
CA VAL A 60 22.90 -14.99 20.96
C VAL A 60 23.41 -14.21 22.17
N VAL A 61 22.62 -14.18 23.26
CA VAL A 61 23.02 -13.59 24.56
C VAL A 61 24.17 -14.39 25.15
N VAL A 62 24.07 -15.71 25.16
CA VAL A 62 25.09 -16.63 25.68
C VAL A 62 26.39 -16.52 24.86
N ASP A 63 26.28 -16.35 23.54
CA ASP A 63 27.42 -16.14 22.63
C ASP A 63 28.02 -14.71 22.73
N GLN A 64 27.49 -13.85 23.60
CA GLN A 64 27.90 -12.45 23.80
C GLN A 64 27.92 -11.62 22.50
N ASN A 65 27.03 -11.95 21.56
CA ASN A 65 26.98 -11.34 20.22
C ASN A 65 25.65 -10.59 19.98
N ILE A 66 25.12 -9.93 21.01
CA ILE A 66 23.82 -9.27 20.94
C ILE A 66 23.95 -7.82 20.46
N THR A 67 23.04 -7.40 19.58
CA THR A 67 22.97 -6.00 19.12
C THR A 67 22.04 -5.17 20.01
N PRO A 68 22.13 -3.83 20.01
CA PRO A 68 21.25 -2.99 20.85
C PRO A 68 19.77 -3.16 20.52
N GLU A 69 19.45 -3.37 19.23
CA GLU A 69 18.08 -3.60 18.76
C GLU A 69 17.54 -4.94 19.25
N GLU A 70 18.35 -5.99 19.18
CA GLU A 70 17.97 -7.34 19.66
C GLU A 70 17.79 -7.34 21.19
N LEU A 71 18.66 -6.65 21.94
CA LEU A 71 18.49 -6.51 23.39
C LEU A 71 17.19 -5.78 23.75
N ALA A 72 16.87 -4.71 23.01
CA ALA A 72 15.62 -3.96 23.18
C ALA A 72 14.38 -4.80 22.82
N GLU A 73 14.43 -5.60 21.76
CA GLU A 73 13.36 -6.53 21.39
C GLU A 73 13.17 -7.62 22.44
N LEU A 74 14.25 -8.19 22.95
CA LEU A 74 14.24 -9.26 23.94
C LEU A 74 13.66 -8.78 25.28
N THR A 75 14.03 -7.57 25.72
CA THR A 75 13.42 -6.93 26.90
C THR A 75 11.96 -6.52 26.67
N ALA A 76 11.61 -5.99 25.49
CA ALA A 76 10.23 -5.65 25.15
C ALA A 76 9.31 -6.88 25.09
N ASN A 77 9.84 -8.06 24.76
CA ASN A 77 9.11 -9.32 24.78
C ASN A 77 8.94 -9.90 26.20
N LEU A 78 9.89 -9.66 27.12
CA LEU A 78 9.85 -10.12 28.51
C LEU A 78 8.93 -9.29 29.41
N GLN A 79 8.95 -7.96 29.26
CA GLN A 79 8.20 -7.01 30.11
C GLN A 79 6.68 -7.31 30.22
N PRO A 80 5.98 -7.75 29.16
CA PRO A 80 4.56 -8.07 29.22
C PRO A 80 4.25 -9.42 29.90
N ILE A 81 5.23 -10.32 30.02
CA ILE A 81 5.07 -11.66 30.61
C ILE A 81 5.29 -11.62 32.12
N THR A 82 6.26 -10.82 32.59
CA THR A 82 6.60 -10.70 34.02
C THR A 82 5.45 -10.17 34.90
N GLY A 83 4.50 -9.43 34.31
CA GLY A 83 3.33 -8.88 35.02
C GLY A 83 2.04 -9.71 34.92
N GLN A 84 2.04 -10.86 34.23
CA GLN A 84 0.81 -11.64 34.00
C GLN A 84 0.48 -12.60 35.15
N LYS A 85 -0.79 -12.60 35.57
CA LYS A 85 -1.33 -13.51 36.59
C LYS A 85 -1.82 -14.84 36.04
N ASP A 86 -2.08 -14.93 34.73
CA ASP A 86 -2.67 -16.11 34.09
C ASP A 86 -1.70 -17.30 34.03
N ASN A 87 -0.39 -17.06 34.11
CA ASN A 87 0.61 -18.12 34.17
C ASN A 87 1.79 -17.73 35.08
N PRO A 88 1.69 -18.01 36.40
CA PRO A 88 2.69 -17.59 37.38
C PRO A 88 4.07 -18.24 37.13
N THR A 89 4.11 -19.44 36.54
CA THR A 89 5.37 -20.13 36.22
C THR A 89 6.13 -19.42 35.10
N LEU A 90 5.44 -19.04 34.01
CA LEU A 90 6.05 -18.26 32.93
C LEU A 90 6.50 -16.89 33.40
N ALA A 91 5.69 -16.22 34.23
CA ALA A 91 6.05 -14.92 34.80
C ALA A 91 7.33 -14.97 35.65
N HIS A 92 7.47 -16.00 36.49
CA HIS A 92 8.68 -16.22 37.29
C HIS A 92 9.93 -16.47 36.42
N LEU A 93 9.81 -17.33 35.41
CA LEU A 93 10.95 -17.64 34.53
C LEU A 93 11.37 -16.42 33.70
N SER A 94 10.40 -15.66 33.18
CA SER A 94 10.68 -14.39 32.50
C SER A 94 11.34 -13.35 33.40
N ALA A 95 10.96 -13.30 34.69
CA ALA A 95 11.57 -12.37 35.64
C ALA A 95 13.05 -12.68 35.87
N ASN A 96 13.39 -13.96 36.05
CA ASN A 96 14.78 -14.39 36.23
C ASN A 96 15.64 -14.09 34.99
N ILE A 97 15.10 -14.28 33.79
CA ILE A 97 15.82 -13.95 32.54
C ILE A 97 16.02 -12.44 32.44
N ALA A 98 15.01 -11.63 32.77
CA ALA A 98 15.13 -10.18 32.77
C ALA A 98 16.17 -9.67 33.78
N GLU A 99 16.25 -10.30 34.95
CA GLU A 99 17.26 -9.99 35.97
C GLU A 99 18.68 -10.36 35.50
N PHE A 100 18.83 -11.52 34.88
CA PHE A 100 20.10 -11.96 34.29
C PHE A 100 20.63 -10.94 33.26
N LEU A 101 19.78 -10.49 32.32
CA LEU A 101 20.14 -9.53 31.28
C LEU A 101 20.51 -8.14 31.83
N ASN A 102 19.95 -7.76 32.99
CA ASN A 102 20.28 -6.48 33.65
C ASN A 102 21.56 -6.55 34.49
N THR A 103 21.94 -7.75 34.94
CA THR A 103 23.09 -7.95 35.84
C THR A 103 24.37 -8.20 35.05
N GLU A 104 24.28 -8.85 33.89
CA GLU A 104 25.43 -9.16 33.07
C GLU A 104 25.81 -7.98 32.16
N HIS A 105 27.09 -7.60 32.15
CA HIS A 105 27.61 -6.64 31.19
C HIS A 105 27.72 -7.31 29.81
N LEU A 106 26.59 -7.39 29.11
CA LEU A 106 26.53 -7.95 27.77
C LEU A 106 27.42 -7.14 26.83
N ASN A 107 28.26 -7.83 26.05
CA ASN A 107 29.06 -7.21 25.01
C ASN A 107 28.15 -6.87 23.82
N VAL A 108 27.78 -5.60 23.70
CA VAL A 108 26.84 -5.15 22.68
C VAL A 108 27.58 -4.85 21.37
N ILE A 109 27.37 -5.68 20.36
CA ILE A 109 28.01 -5.54 19.06
C ILE A 109 27.19 -4.60 18.17
N GLN A 110 27.86 -3.69 17.46
CA GLN A 110 27.19 -2.88 16.44
C GLN A 110 26.93 -3.73 15.20
N LYS A 111 25.64 -3.93 14.87
CA LYS A 111 25.21 -4.62 13.65
C LYS A 111 25.71 -3.85 12.42
N THR A 112 26.41 -4.53 11.51
CA THR A 112 26.66 -3.91 10.20
C THR A 112 25.34 -3.90 9.42
N PRO A 113 24.90 -2.75 8.88
CA PRO A 113 23.58 -2.64 8.28
C PRO A 113 23.47 -3.58 7.08
N SER A 114 22.33 -4.25 6.96
CA SER A 114 22.05 -5.14 5.83
C SER A 114 22.09 -4.35 4.52
N TRP A 115 22.32 -5.02 3.39
CA TRP A 115 22.34 -4.34 2.09
C TRP A 115 21.03 -3.60 1.78
N ARG A 116 19.89 -4.11 2.30
CA ARG A 116 18.56 -3.49 2.18
C ARG A 116 18.44 -2.24 3.03
N GLU A 117 18.91 -2.28 4.28
CA GLU A 117 18.94 -1.12 5.18
C GLU A 117 19.81 -0.01 4.59
N ARG A 118 20.99 -0.35 4.06
CA ARG A 118 21.88 0.63 3.40
C ARG A 118 21.22 1.27 2.18
N LEU A 119 20.51 0.49 1.36
CA LEU A 119 19.81 1.01 0.19
C LEU A 119 18.69 1.96 0.62
N TRP A 120 17.94 1.58 1.65
CA TRP A 120 16.84 2.38 2.20
C TRP A 120 17.32 3.67 2.85
N GLU A 121 18.42 3.64 3.60
CA GLU A 121 19.04 4.83 4.18
C GLU A 121 19.59 5.76 3.10
N LYS A 122 20.28 5.22 2.09
CA LYS A 122 20.73 6.02 0.94
C LYS A 122 19.55 6.70 0.24
N PHE A 123 18.47 5.96 0.00
CA PHE A 123 17.25 6.52 -0.58
C PHE A 123 16.65 7.61 0.31
N ARG A 124 16.53 7.38 1.63
CA ARG A 124 16.01 8.36 2.59
C ARG A 124 16.84 9.64 2.62
N ILE A 125 18.17 9.53 2.63
CA ILE A 125 19.10 10.66 2.63
C ILE A 125 18.99 11.42 1.30
N PHE A 126 19.03 10.71 0.17
CA PHE A 126 18.85 11.32 -1.16
C PHE A 126 17.52 12.05 -1.26
N TRP A 127 16.44 11.43 -0.77
CA TRP A 127 15.10 11.99 -0.81
C TRP A 127 14.97 13.23 0.06
N LYS A 128 15.41 13.18 1.32
CA LYS A 128 15.41 14.34 2.22
C LYS A 128 16.27 15.50 1.68
N LYS A 129 17.33 15.20 0.94
CA LYS A 129 18.20 16.22 0.31
C LYS A 129 17.50 16.95 -0.85
N HIS A 130 16.70 16.25 -1.66
CA HIS A 130 16.09 16.83 -2.87
C HIS A 130 14.62 17.25 -2.70
N VAL A 131 13.89 16.60 -1.79
CA VAL A 131 12.44 16.77 -1.59
C VAL A 131 12.20 17.39 -0.21
N THR A 132 11.93 18.70 -0.22
CA THR A 132 11.49 19.44 0.98
C THR A 132 10.05 19.07 1.36
N ARG A 133 9.63 19.33 2.60
CA ARG A 133 8.25 19.08 3.06
C ARG A 133 7.20 19.68 2.12
N GLY A 134 7.44 20.89 1.62
CA GLY A 134 6.56 21.56 0.65
C GLY A 134 6.50 20.84 -0.70
N ARG A 135 7.63 20.36 -1.22
CA ARG A 135 7.66 19.57 -2.47
C ARG A 135 6.98 18.22 -2.29
N HIS A 136 7.19 17.54 -1.17
CA HIS A 136 6.51 16.27 -0.88
C HIS A 136 4.99 16.47 -0.81
N ARG A 137 4.54 17.54 -0.15
CA ARG A 137 3.12 17.92 -0.13
C ARG A 137 2.59 18.22 -1.52
N LEU A 138 3.33 18.98 -2.34
CA LEU A 138 2.92 19.28 -3.72
C LEU A 138 2.82 18.01 -4.56
N LEU A 139 3.78 17.09 -4.45
CA LEU A 139 3.73 15.79 -5.12
C LEU A 139 2.50 14.97 -4.72
N LEU A 140 2.08 15.02 -3.45
CA LEU A 140 0.84 14.37 -3.02
C LEU A 140 -0.41 15.05 -3.57
N VAL A 141 -0.47 16.38 -3.55
CA VAL A 141 -1.59 17.13 -4.13
C VAL A 141 -1.72 16.84 -5.62
N LEU A 142 -0.61 16.85 -6.35
CA LEU A 142 -0.59 16.54 -7.77
C LEU A 142 -0.92 15.06 -8.03
N GLY A 143 -0.34 14.15 -7.25
CA GLY A 143 -0.58 12.71 -7.40
C GLY A 143 -2.02 12.29 -7.08
N LEU A 144 -2.69 12.99 -6.16
CA LEU A 144 -4.10 12.75 -5.82
C LEU A 144 -5.06 13.51 -6.72
N GLY A 145 -4.76 14.77 -7.05
CA GLY A 145 -5.70 15.66 -7.73
C GLY A 145 -5.61 15.62 -9.25
N LEU A 146 -4.41 15.51 -9.83
CA LEU A 146 -4.22 15.63 -11.28
C LEU A 146 -4.95 14.51 -12.05
N PRO A 147 -4.85 13.21 -11.68
CA PRO A 147 -5.53 12.15 -12.41
C PRO A 147 -7.05 12.34 -12.39
N GLU A 148 -7.60 12.67 -11.23
CA GLU A 148 -9.05 12.84 -11.07
C GLU A 148 -9.58 14.04 -11.84
N LEU A 149 -8.82 15.14 -11.91
CA LEU A 149 -9.15 16.29 -12.73
C LEU A 149 -9.14 15.94 -14.23
N LEU A 150 -8.19 15.11 -14.67
CA LEU A 150 -8.13 14.63 -16.05
C LEU A 150 -9.32 13.73 -16.37
N SER A 151 -9.67 12.80 -15.48
CA SER A 151 -10.84 11.92 -15.66
C SER A 151 -12.16 12.70 -15.69
N LEU A 152 -12.31 13.73 -14.86
CA LEU A 152 -13.48 14.63 -14.93
C LEU A 152 -13.54 15.39 -16.25
N LEU A 153 -12.39 15.81 -16.78
CA LEU A 153 -12.31 16.49 -18.07
C LEU A 153 -12.66 15.53 -19.22
N GLU A 154 -12.17 14.28 -19.18
CA GLU A 154 -12.54 13.23 -20.13
C GLU A 154 -14.05 12.99 -20.16
N LEU A 155 -14.69 12.85 -18.98
CA LEU A 155 -16.14 12.69 -18.86
C LEU A 155 -16.89 13.91 -19.41
N ALA A 156 -16.43 15.13 -19.11
CA ALA A 156 -17.04 16.35 -19.62
C ALA A 156 -16.92 16.47 -21.14
N LEU A 157 -15.77 16.10 -21.71
CA LEU A 157 -15.57 16.04 -23.17
C LEU A 157 -16.49 14.99 -23.80
N LEU A 158 -16.60 13.79 -23.22
CA LEU A 158 -17.50 12.75 -23.72
C LEU A 158 -18.95 13.25 -23.76
N LEU A 159 -19.45 13.84 -22.67
CA LEU A 159 -20.80 14.42 -22.61
C LEU A 159 -21.02 15.51 -23.66
N LEU A 160 -20.05 16.41 -23.83
CA LEU A 160 -20.13 17.47 -24.83
C LEU A 160 -20.26 16.91 -26.26
N ILE A 161 -19.49 15.85 -26.56
CA ILE A 161 -19.47 15.21 -27.87
C ILE A 161 -20.75 14.42 -28.13
N THR A 162 -21.33 13.80 -27.10
CA THR A 162 -22.65 13.15 -27.18
C THR A 162 -23.76 14.17 -27.48
N LEU A 163 -23.72 15.36 -26.87
CA LEU A 163 -24.71 16.41 -27.08
C LEU A 163 -24.54 17.15 -28.42
N TYR A 164 -23.30 17.27 -28.91
CA TYR A 164 -22.96 17.95 -30.15
C TYR A 164 -22.10 17.06 -31.07
N PRO A 165 -22.70 16.03 -31.69
CA PRO A 165 -21.98 15.08 -32.52
C PRO A 165 -21.50 15.74 -33.82
N THR A 166 -20.24 16.17 -33.84
CA THR A 166 -19.55 16.63 -35.05
C THR A 166 -18.61 15.55 -35.55
N GLN A 167 -18.39 15.48 -36.87
CA GLN A 167 -17.47 14.48 -37.46
C GLN A 167 -16.04 14.63 -36.92
N VAL A 168 -15.62 15.86 -36.64
CA VAL A 168 -14.33 16.15 -36.01
C VAL A 168 -14.29 15.57 -34.61
N ALA A 169 -15.31 15.82 -33.78
CA ALA A 169 -15.37 15.29 -32.42
C ALA A 169 -15.33 13.76 -32.37
N GLN A 170 -15.99 13.07 -33.31
CA GLN A 170 -15.94 11.61 -33.39
C GLN A 170 -14.54 11.07 -33.69
N ALA A 171 -13.77 11.76 -34.54
CA ALA A 171 -12.38 11.40 -34.82
C ALA A 171 -11.47 11.60 -33.60
N TRP A 172 -11.68 12.66 -32.81
CA TRP A 172 -10.93 12.88 -31.56
C TRP A 172 -11.26 11.84 -30.49
N VAL A 173 -12.53 11.42 -30.38
CA VAL A 173 -12.94 10.37 -29.44
C VAL A 173 -12.19 9.08 -29.73
N GLN A 174 -12.13 8.64 -30.98
CA GLN A 174 -11.41 7.40 -31.33
C GLN A 174 -9.89 7.49 -31.16
N ALA A 175 -9.33 8.71 -31.13
CA ALA A 175 -7.89 8.92 -30.93
C ALA A 175 -7.49 8.96 -29.43
N ILE A 176 -8.41 9.36 -28.56
CA ILE A 176 -8.16 9.56 -27.13
C ILE A 176 -8.60 8.34 -26.30
N PHE A 177 -9.71 7.69 -26.69
CA PHE A 177 -10.30 6.60 -25.93
C PHE A 177 -9.95 5.24 -26.52
N THR A 178 -9.76 4.25 -25.63
CA THR A 178 -9.52 2.87 -26.03
C THR A 178 -10.81 2.20 -26.53
N SER A 179 -10.70 1.14 -27.34
CA SER A 179 -11.87 0.40 -27.82
C SER A 179 -12.71 -0.16 -26.66
N GLY A 180 -12.08 -0.58 -25.55
CA GLY A 180 -12.78 -1.03 -24.35
C GLY A 180 -13.57 0.08 -23.64
N GLU A 181 -13.06 1.32 -23.65
CA GLU A 181 -13.80 2.48 -23.16
C GLU A 181 -14.96 2.86 -24.06
N LEU A 182 -14.84 2.67 -25.37
CA LEU A 182 -15.94 2.93 -26.31
C LEU A 182 -17.04 1.88 -26.21
N ASP A 183 -16.70 0.60 -26.00
CA ASP A 183 -17.67 -0.46 -25.74
C ASP A 183 -18.43 -0.25 -24.42
N SER A 184 -17.74 0.32 -23.43
CA SER A 184 -18.32 0.70 -22.13
C SER A 184 -19.48 1.70 -22.24
N LEU A 185 -19.49 2.52 -23.30
CA LEU A 185 -20.53 3.52 -23.56
C LEU A 185 -21.84 2.90 -24.07
N ASN A 186 -21.77 1.69 -24.64
CA ASN A 186 -22.94 0.99 -25.15
C ASN A 186 -23.68 0.19 -24.06
N ASP A 187 -23.08 0.00 -22.89
CA ASP A 187 -23.71 -0.66 -21.73
C ASP A 187 -23.95 0.33 -20.58
N LEU A 188 -25.19 0.80 -20.48
CA LEU A 188 -25.66 1.74 -19.45
C LEU A 188 -25.39 1.27 -18.02
N LEU A 189 -25.47 -0.04 -17.75
CA LEU A 189 -25.20 -0.57 -16.41
C LEU A 189 -23.73 -0.44 -16.06
N TRP A 190 -22.86 -0.75 -17.02
CA TRP A 190 -21.43 -0.66 -16.84
C TRP A 190 -20.94 0.79 -16.67
N LEU A 191 -21.49 1.72 -17.46
CA LEU A 191 -21.25 3.15 -17.31
C LEU A 191 -21.66 3.64 -15.91
N ALA A 192 -22.82 3.21 -15.42
CA ALA A 192 -23.30 3.57 -14.08
C ALA A 192 -22.37 3.04 -12.97
N ILE A 193 -21.90 1.79 -13.08
CA ILE A 193 -20.95 1.20 -12.11
C ILE A 193 -19.66 2.01 -12.08
N ARG A 194 -19.08 2.28 -13.25
CA ARG A 194 -17.81 3.02 -13.36
C ARG A 194 -17.96 4.45 -12.83
N PHE A 195 -19.06 5.14 -13.18
CA PHE A 195 -19.34 6.48 -12.67
C PHE A 195 -19.38 6.55 -11.14
N TRP A 196 -20.03 5.59 -10.48
CA TRP A 196 -20.10 5.57 -9.03
C TRP A 196 -18.77 5.22 -8.37
N LEU A 197 -18.05 4.23 -8.91
CA LEU A 197 -16.77 3.79 -8.35
C LEU A 197 -15.68 4.84 -8.53
N ASP A 198 -15.47 5.34 -9.75
CA ASP A 198 -14.49 6.38 -10.07
C ASP A 198 -14.90 7.71 -9.44
N GLY A 199 -16.20 8.03 -9.44
CA GLY A 199 -16.72 9.24 -8.79
C GLY A 199 -16.46 9.24 -7.28
N LEU A 200 -16.69 8.13 -6.59
CA LEU A 200 -16.47 8.06 -5.14
C LEU A 200 -14.98 8.17 -4.78
N SER A 201 -14.11 7.39 -5.43
CA SER A 201 -12.66 7.46 -5.19
C SER A 201 -12.11 8.83 -5.57
N GLY A 202 -12.55 9.38 -6.70
CA GLY A 202 -12.09 10.67 -7.19
C GLY A 202 -12.51 11.84 -6.31
N LEU A 203 -13.75 11.84 -5.82
CA LEU A 203 -14.20 12.85 -4.84
C LEU A 203 -13.39 12.80 -3.54
N LEU A 204 -13.09 11.60 -3.03
CA LEU A 204 -12.25 11.44 -1.85
C LEU A 204 -10.81 11.91 -2.09
N ALA A 205 -10.25 11.61 -3.25
CA ALA A 205 -8.89 12.03 -3.64
C ALA A 205 -8.81 13.56 -3.81
N ILE A 206 -9.77 14.17 -4.50
CA ILE A 206 -9.88 15.64 -4.65
C ILE A 206 -10.06 16.30 -3.29
N ALA A 207 -10.97 15.79 -2.44
CA ALA A 207 -11.14 16.31 -1.09
C ALA A 207 -9.84 16.21 -0.27
N GLY A 208 -9.12 15.09 -0.37
CA GLY A 208 -7.81 14.91 0.24
C GLY A 208 -6.77 15.92 -0.26
N ALA A 209 -6.71 16.15 -1.57
CA ALA A 209 -5.82 17.13 -2.20
C ALA A 209 -6.16 18.57 -1.77
N VAL A 210 -7.44 18.93 -1.71
CA VAL A 210 -7.90 20.24 -1.22
C VAL A 210 -7.54 20.43 0.26
N LEU A 211 -7.76 19.43 1.12
CA LEU A 211 -7.37 19.52 2.53
C LEU A 211 -5.85 19.67 2.71
N LEU A 212 -5.04 19.02 1.87
CA LEU A 212 -3.58 19.20 1.85
C LEU A 212 -3.19 20.63 1.46
N LEU A 213 -3.88 21.23 0.48
CA LEU A 213 -3.67 22.63 0.09
C LEU A 213 -4.07 23.60 1.22
N LEU A 214 -5.16 23.30 1.94
CA LEU A 214 -5.64 24.07 3.09
C LEU A 214 -4.81 23.86 4.37
N GLY A 215 -3.74 23.05 4.33
CA GLY A 215 -2.87 22.80 5.47
C GLY A 215 -3.41 21.79 6.50
N GLN A 216 -4.57 21.17 6.25
CA GLN A 216 -5.11 20.08 7.09
C GLN A 216 -4.44 18.74 6.76
N GLU A 217 -3.12 18.68 6.90
CA GLU A 217 -2.27 17.61 6.37
C GLU A 217 -2.70 16.21 6.85
N ARG A 218 -3.02 16.04 8.14
CA ARG A 218 -3.41 14.74 8.70
C ARG A 218 -4.70 14.20 8.09
N ARG A 219 -5.71 15.05 7.92
CA ARG A 219 -7.00 14.66 7.31
C ARG A 219 -6.86 14.47 5.81
N GLY A 220 -6.13 15.35 5.14
CA GLY A 220 -5.88 15.28 3.70
C GLY A 220 -5.15 14.00 3.30
N VAL A 221 -4.07 13.63 4.01
CA VAL A 221 -3.39 12.34 3.79
C VAL A 221 -4.31 11.16 4.09
N SER A 222 -5.10 11.21 5.17
CA SER A 222 -6.00 10.11 5.51
C SER A 222 -7.06 9.86 4.44
N LEU A 223 -7.69 10.92 3.92
CA LEU A 223 -8.66 10.81 2.82
C LEU A 223 -7.99 10.34 1.53
N GLY A 224 -6.82 10.88 1.19
CA GLY A 224 -6.06 10.45 0.01
C GLY A 224 -5.68 8.96 0.07
N VAL A 225 -5.23 8.47 1.22
CA VAL A 225 -4.96 7.04 1.43
C VAL A 225 -6.23 6.22 1.26
N MET A 226 -7.36 6.66 1.82
CA MET A 226 -8.64 5.96 1.66
C MET A 226 -9.07 5.88 0.20
N ALA A 227 -8.94 6.99 -0.54
CA ALA A 227 -9.22 7.05 -1.98
C ALA A 227 -8.32 6.10 -2.79
N LEU A 228 -7.01 6.12 -2.53
CA LEU A 228 -6.04 5.26 -3.22
C LEU A 228 -6.27 3.78 -2.92
N VAL A 229 -6.60 3.43 -1.67
CA VAL A 229 -6.93 2.05 -1.31
C VAL A 229 -8.22 1.60 -2.00
N LEU A 230 -9.25 2.45 -2.03
CA LEU A 230 -10.49 2.14 -2.74
C LEU A 230 -10.22 1.93 -4.23
N SER A 231 -9.48 2.84 -4.88
CA SER A 231 -9.17 2.74 -6.30
C SER A 231 -8.32 1.50 -6.62
N LEU A 232 -7.26 1.24 -5.84
CA LEU A 232 -6.41 0.07 -6.05
C LEU A 232 -7.20 -1.23 -5.84
N THR A 233 -8.11 -1.29 -4.86
CA THR A 233 -8.80 -2.55 -4.55
C THR A 233 -10.02 -2.81 -5.42
N VAL A 234 -10.76 -1.77 -5.81
CA VAL A 234 -12.04 -1.91 -6.51
C VAL A 234 -11.94 -1.42 -7.95
N ASN A 235 -11.57 -0.16 -8.17
CA ASN A 235 -11.63 0.46 -9.51
C ASN A 235 -10.64 -0.19 -10.47
N ASN A 236 -9.39 -0.42 -10.02
CA ASN A 236 -8.36 -1.00 -10.88
C ASN A 236 -8.71 -2.42 -11.29
N LEU A 237 -9.42 -3.18 -10.46
CA LEU A 237 -9.92 -4.50 -10.83
C LEU A 237 -10.85 -4.42 -12.05
N LEU A 238 -11.69 -3.38 -12.11
CA LEU A 238 -12.56 -3.10 -13.24
C LEU A 238 -11.77 -2.65 -14.46
N THR A 239 -10.78 -1.78 -14.28
CA THR A 239 -9.92 -1.31 -15.37
C THR A 239 -9.11 -2.45 -15.97
N PHE A 240 -8.60 -3.38 -15.15
CA PHE A 240 -7.87 -4.56 -15.63
C PHE A 240 -8.71 -5.48 -16.52
N TYR A 241 -10.03 -5.47 -16.35
CA TYR A 241 -10.94 -6.20 -17.23
C TYR A 241 -11.04 -5.57 -18.62
N GLN A 242 -10.94 -4.23 -18.71
CA GLN A 242 -11.09 -3.47 -19.96
C GLN A 242 -9.76 -3.31 -20.70
N ASP A 243 -8.74 -2.81 -19.99
CA ASP A 243 -7.41 -2.55 -20.52
C ASP A 243 -6.33 -2.88 -19.48
N GLN A 244 -5.62 -3.97 -19.72
CA GLN A 244 -4.63 -4.51 -18.80
C GLN A 244 -3.38 -3.61 -18.69
N PHE A 245 -2.98 -2.95 -19.77
CA PHE A 245 -1.77 -2.14 -19.82
C PHE A 245 -1.99 -0.76 -19.19
N GLN A 246 -3.13 -0.15 -19.49
CA GLN A 246 -3.55 1.09 -18.87
C GLN A 246 -3.79 0.89 -17.37
N ALA A 247 -4.48 -0.19 -16.97
CA ALA A 247 -4.68 -0.54 -15.56
C ALA A 247 -3.37 -0.76 -14.80
N LEU A 248 -2.38 -1.43 -15.43
CA LEU A 248 -1.05 -1.60 -14.83
C LEU A 248 -0.38 -0.26 -14.59
N THR A 249 -0.43 0.64 -15.57
CA THR A 249 0.15 1.99 -15.46
C THR A 249 -0.50 2.79 -14.34
N TYR A 250 -1.83 2.80 -14.26
CA TYR A 250 -2.56 3.47 -13.17
C TYR A 250 -2.25 2.86 -11.81
N THR A 251 -2.18 1.52 -11.71
CA THR A 251 -1.84 0.82 -10.47
C THR A 251 -0.45 1.20 -9.98
N LEU A 252 0.54 1.27 -10.87
CA LEU A 252 1.91 1.67 -10.51
C LEU A 252 1.97 3.12 -10.04
N VAL A 253 1.30 4.04 -10.74
CA VAL A 253 1.26 5.46 -10.36
C VAL A 253 0.55 5.63 -9.01
N GLN A 254 -0.65 5.06 -8.85
CA GLN A 254 -1.41 5.13 -7.59
C GLN A 254 -0.66 4.46 -6.43
N GLY A 255 0.00 3.33 -6.67
CA GLY A 255 0.88 2.68 -5.70
C GLY A 255 2.05 3.56 -5.28
N ALA A 256 2.67 4.28 -6.22
CA ALA A 256 3.72 5.25 -5.91
C ALA A 256 3.19 6.42 -5.07
N VAL A 257 2.00 6.96 -5.40
CA VAL A 257 1.36 8.02 -4.61
C VAL A 257 1.00 7.51 -3.21
N LEU A 258 0.54 6.26 -3.08
CA LEU A 258 0.25 5.64 -1.78
C LEU A 258 1.52 5.53 -0.93
N LEU A 259 2.64 5.11 -1.51
CA LEU A 259 3.95 5.08 -0.83
C LEU A 259 4.41 6.48 -0.44
N LEU A 260 4.21 7.48 -1.30
CA LEU A 260 4.46 8.89 -0.96
C LEU A 260 3.61 9.34 0.22
N ALA A 261 2.34 8.94 0.30
CA ALA A 261 1.42 9.32 1.38
C ALA A 261 1.83 8.68 2.71
N VAL A 262 2.19 7.39 2.69
CA VAL A 262 2.69 6.65 3.85
C VAL A 262 4.01 7.22 4.36
N THR A 263 4.96 7.51 3.47
CA THR A 263 6.25 8.11 3.85
C THR A 263 6.08 9.52 4.39
N TYR A 264 5.21 10.33 3.78
CA TYR A 264 4.88 11.67 4.28
C TYR A 264 4.31 11.62 5.70
N ARG A 265 3.34 10.74 5.93
CA ARG A 265 2.77 10.54 7.26
C ARG A 265 3.84 10.12 8.27
N ARG A 266 4.71 9.18 7.90
CA ARG A 266 5.76 8.67 8.79
C ARG A 266 6.81 9.72 9.15
N TRP A 267 7.23 10.57 8.21
CA TRP A 267 8.30 11.53 8.44
C TRP A 267 7.85 12.88 9.00
N TYR A 268 6.58 13.25 8.83
CA TYR A 268 6.12 14.60 9.21
C TYR A 268 4.91 14.63 10.15
N LEU A 269 4.14 13.53 10.28
CA LEU A 269 2.89 13.52 11.04
C LEU A 269 2.88 12.57 12.24
N LEU A 270 3.87 11.68 12.38
CA LEU A 270 3.99 10.74 13.52
C LEU A 270 5.05 11.17 14.55
N GLU A 271 5.80 12.25 14.31
CA GLU A 271 6.85 12.77 15.22
C GLU A 271 6.35 13.90 16.15
N THR A 272 5.03 14.08 16.29
CA THR A 272 4.36 15.01 17.23
C THR A 272 3.31 14.29 18.02
#